data_AF-A0A0Q4S1V9-F1
#
_entry.id   AF-A0A0Q4S1V9-F1
#
_cell.length_a   1.000
_cell.length_b   1.000
_cell.length_c   1.000
_cell.angle_alpha   90.00
_cell.angle_beta   90.00
_cell.angle_gamma   90.00
#
_symmetry.space_group_name_H-M   'P 1'
#
loop_
_entity.id
_entity.type
_entity.pdbx_description
1 polymer ?
#
loop_
_entity_poly.entity_id
_entity_poly.type
_entity_poly.pdbx_seq_one_letter_code
_entity_poly.pdbx_strand_id
1 'polypeptide(L)' 'MATKLLVSIIITIARAVQDDQFGEVQALTRQLYLHDGNFQGRAMTVERGAATVVTDSQDILRGALLQLMVESVLAAE' A
#
# COMPACT_ATOMS: atom_id res chain seq x y z
N MET A 1 26.70 -10.84 3.57
CA MET A 1 25.62 -10.30 4.41
C MET A 1 24.31 -10.60 3.72
N ALA A 2 23.46 -11.43 4.31
CA ALA A 2 22.15 -11.70 3.75
C ALA A 2 21.30 -10.45 3.94
N THR A 3 20.84 -9.84 2.84
CA THR A 3 19.80 -8.82 2.88
C THR A 3 18.59 -9.50 3.50
N LYS A 4 18.35 -9.24 4.78
CA LYS A 4 17.10 -9.60 5.45
C LYS A 4 16.03 -8.91 4.62
N LEU A 5 15.30 -9.66 3.79
CA LEU A 5 14.15 -9.14 3.08
C LEU A 5 13.24 -8.58 4.17
N LEU A 6 13.25 -7.27 4.32
CA LEU A 6 12.38 -6.58 5.25
C LEU A 6 10.97 -6.98 4.83
N VAL A 7 10.17 -7.46 5.79
CA VAL A 7 8.76 -7.77 5.57
C VAL A 7 8.09 -6.49 5.09
N SER A 8 7.95 -6.35 3.77
CA SER A 8 7.57 -5.10 3.14
C SER A 8 6.34 -5.30 2.25
N ILE A 9 5.33 -4.48 2.53
CA ILE A 9 4.23 -4.20 1.62
C ILE A 9 4.61 -2.93 0.86
N ILE A 10 4.63 -3.02 -0.46
CA ILE A 10 4.94 -1.91 -1.35
C ILE A 10 3.66 -1.53 -2.08
N ILE A 11 3.28 -0.27 -1.96
CA ILE A 11 2.11 0.33 -2.58
C ILE A 11 2.64 1.36 -3.58
N THR A 12 2.68 0.98 -4.85
CA THR A 12 3.06 1.88 -5.93
C THR A 12 1.80 2.51 -6.49
N ILE A 13 1.74 3.84 -6.56
CA ILE A 13 0.62 4.61 -7.11
C ILE A 13 1.06 5.24 -8.43
N ALA A 14 0.22 5.12 -9.47
CA ALA A 14 0.51 5.71 -10.76
C ALA A 14 0.78 7.21 -10.64
N ARG A 15 1.80 7.72 -11.34
CA ARG A 15 2.14 9.16 -11.35
C ARG A 15 1.02 10.06 -11.88
N ALA A 16 0.07 9.50 -12.64
CA ALA A 16 -1.08 10.24 -13.16
C ALA A 16 -2.17 10.50 -12.10
N VAL A 17 -2.17 9.77 -10.97
CA VAL A 17 -3.09 9.98 -9.85
C VAL A 17 -2.77 11.32 -9.18
N GLN A 18 -3.81 12.08 -8.84
CA GLN A 18 -3.66 13.41 -8.24
C GLN A 18 -2.98 13.35 -6.85
N ASP A 19 -2.43 14.46 -6.37
CA ASP A 19 -1.67 14.50 -5.12
C ASP A 19 -2.55 14.38 -3.87
N ASP A 20 -3.80 14.85 -3.94
CA ASP A 20 -4.82 14.66 -2.92
C ASP A 20 -5.17 13.18 -2.72
N GLN A 21 -5.51 12.48 -3.81
CA GLN A 21 -5.80 11.04 -3.80
C GLN A 21 -4.59 10.21 -3.35
N PHE A 22 -3.37 10.63 -3.70
CA PHE A 22 -2.16 10.01 -3.17
C PHE A 22 -2.03 10.21 -1.66
N GLY A 23 -2.33 11.40 -1.17
CA GLY A 23 -2.39 11.70 0.27
C GLY A 23 -3.43 10.84 1.00
N GLU A 24 -4.58 10.57 0.39
CA GLU A 24 -5.60 9.68 0.95
C GLU A 24 -5.12 8.24 1.04
N VAL A 25 -4.42 7.73 0.03
CA VAL A 25 -3.79 6.40 0.09
C VAL A 25 -2.75 6.34 1.21
N GLN A 26 -1.94 7.40 1.40
CA GLN A 26 -0.99 7.46 2.52
C GLN A 26 -1.72 7.46 3.87
N ALA A 27 -2.82 8.19 3.99
CA ALA A 27 -3.64 8.20 5.19
C ALA A 27 -4.24 6.83 5.49
N LEU A 28 -4.83 6.16 4.49
CA LEU A 28 -5.32 4.78 4.59
C LEU A 28 -4.23 3.84 5.10
N THR A 29 -3.07 3.87 4.47
CA THR A 29 -1.92 3.01 4.81
C THR A 29 -1.49 3.22 6.27
N ARG A 30 -1.47 4.47 6.73
CA ARG A 30 -1.16 4.80 8.13
C ARG A 30 -2.23 4.29 9.10
N GLN A 31 -3.51 4.39 8.75
CA GLN A 31 -4.60 3.87 9.58
C GLN A 31 -4.52 2.34 9.72
N LEU A 32 -4.29 1.63 8.61
CA LEU A 32 -4.13 0.17 8.62
C LEU A 32 -2.94 -0.27 9.47
N TYR A 33 -1.80 0.42 9.35
CA TYR A 33 -0.63 0.12 10.17
C TYR A 33 -0.90 0.24 11.68
N LEU A 34 -1.74 1.21 12.09
CA LEU A 34 -2.03 1.50 13.49
C LEU A 34 -3.15 0.63 14.07
N HIS A 35 -4.15 0.26 13.25
CA HIS A 35 -5.42 -0.26 13.76
C HIS A 35 -5.82 -1.63 13.22
N ASP A 36 -5.15 -2.16 12.19
CA ASP A 36 -5.50 -3.44 11.58
C ASP A 36 -4.42 -4.50 11.84
N GLY A 37 -4.80 -5.61 12.49
CA GLY A 37 -3.88 -6.69 12.85
C GLY A 37 -3.23 -7.40 11.65
N ASN A 38 -3.84 -7.33 10.46
CA ASN A 38 -3.25 -7.87 9.24
C ASN A 38 -2.07 -7.01 8.75
N PHE A 39 -2.02 -5.73 9.10
CA PHE A 39 -1.01 -4.77 8.62
C PHE A 39 -0.08 -4.26 9.73
N GLN A 40 -0.47 -4.40 11.00
CA GLN A 40 0.32 -3.97 12.15
C GLN A 40 1.71 -4.64 12.17
N GLY A 41 2.74 -3.84 12.47
CA GLY A 41 4.13 -4.31 12.59
C GLY A 41 4.82 -4.65 11.27
N ARG A 42 4.15 -4.45 10.12
CA ARG A 42 4.72 -4.67 8.80
C ARG A 42 5.21 -3.35 8.22
N ALA A 43 6.38 -3.37 7.58
CA ALA A 43 6.85 -2.18 6.89
C ALA A 43 5.95 -1.95 5.66
N MET A 44 5.30 -0.79 5.60
CA MET A 44 4.50 -0.39 4.45
C MET A 44 5.11 0.85 3.83
N THR A 45 5.25 0.86 2.52
CA THR A 45 5.80 1.99 1.77
C THR A 45 4.83 2.38 0.67
N VAL A 46 4.51 3.67 0.58
CA VAL A 46 3.72 4.25 -0.50
C VAL A 46 4.66 5.07 -1.38
N GLU A 47 4.72 4.74 -2.66
CA GLU A 47 5.61 5.40 -3.63
C GLU A 47 4.90 5.70 -4.96
N ARG A 48 5.50 6.58 -5.76
CA ARG A 48 4.99 6.93 -7.10
C ARG A 48 5.67 6.07 -8.17
N GLY A 49 4.89 5.50 -9.09
CA GLY A 49 5.40 4.66 -10.17
C GLY A 49 4.60 4.76 -11.46
N ALA A 50 4.86 3.82 -12.37
CA ALA A 50 4.24 3.79 -13.69
C ALA A 50 2.76 3.31 -13.65
N ALA A 51 2.40 2.50 -12.66
CA ALA A 51 1.08 1.93 -12.49
C ALA A 51 0.71 1.88 -11.00
N THR A 52 -0.59 1.71 -10.72
CA THR A 52 -1.08 1.45 -9.38
C THR A 52 -1.03 -0.05 -9.09
N VAL A 53 -0.17 -0.47 -8.17
CA VAL A 53 0.01 -1.87 -7.79
C VAL A 53 0.44 -2.00 -6.33
N VAL A 54 -0.12 -2.99 -5.65
CA VAL A 54 0.23 -3.38 -4.29
C VAL A 54 0.91 -4.74 -4.33
N THR A 55 2.08 -4.83 -3.71
CA THR A 55 2.83 -6.08 -3.57
C THR A 55 3.09 -6.36 -2.10
N ASP A 56 2.73 -7.57 -1.66
CA ASP A 56 3.10 -8.10 -0.35
C ASP A 56 3.96 -9.35 -0.55
N SER A 57 5.22 -9.27 -0.15
CA SER A 57 6.21 -10.35 -0.34
C SER A 57 5.95 -11.60 0.51
N GLN A 58 5.05 -11.54 1.48
CA GLN A 58 4.77 -12.63 2.42
C GLN A 58 3.36 -13.20 2.27
N ASP A 59 2.42 -12.43 1.72
CA ASP A 59 1.02 -12.81 1.68
C ASP A 59 0.29 -12.15 0.50
N ILE A 60 0.12 -12.92 -0.58
CA ILE A 60 -0.54 -12.46 -1.80
C ILE A 60 -1.99 -12.05 -1.55
N LEU A 61 -2.70 -12.73 -0.62
CA LEU A 61 -4.10 -12.43 -0.35
C LEU A 61 -4.24 -11.10 0.41
N ARG A 62 -3.36 -10.85 1.39
CA ARG A 62 -3.30 -9.54 2.05
C ARG A 62 -2.94 -8.42 1.07
N GLY A 63 -1.99 -8.67 0.17
CA GLY A 63 -1.64 -7.74 -0.90
C GLY A 63 -2.84 -7.42 -1.81
N ALA A 64 -3.58 -8.45 -2.23
CA ALA A 64 -4.79 -8.28 -3.05
C ALA A 64 -5.92 -7.55 -2.32
N LEU A 65 -6.12 -7.82 -1.02
CA LEU A 65 -7.08 -7.07 -0.20
C LEU A 65 -6.72 -5.59 -0.17
N LEU A 66 -5.44 -5.27 0.09
CA LEU A 66 -4.99 -3.89 0.13
C LEU A 66 -5.06 -3.22 -1.25
N GLN A 67 -4.80 -3.94 -2.34
CA GLN A 67 -5.03 -3.46 -3.71
C GLN A 67 -6.48 -2.98 -3.88
N LEU A 68 -7.47 -3.78 -3.48
CA LEU A 68 -8.88 -3.42 -3.60
C LEU A 68 -9.23 -2.17 -2.76
N MET A 69 -8.66 -2.04 -1.57
CA MET A 69 -8.87 -0.86 -0.72
C MET A 69 -8.27 0.40 -1.34
N VAL A 70 -7.06 0.30 -1.91
CA VAL A 70 -6.41 1.40 -2.65
C VAL A 70 -7.24 1.79 -3.86
N GLU A 71 -7.68 0.83 -4.67
CA GLU A 71 -8.54 1.09 -5.83
C GLU A 71 -9.84 1.78 -5.43
N SER A 72 -10.45 1.37 -4.32
CA SER A 72 -11.67 2.01 -3.80
C SER A 72 -11.44 3.47 -3.38
N VAL A 73 -10.28 3.80 -2.79
CA VAL A 73 -9.93 5.19 -2.46
C VAL A 73 -9.76 6.01 -3.74
N LEU A 74 -9.04 5.47 -4.72
CA LEU A 74 -8.76 6.19 -5.97
C LEU A 74 -9.98 6.36 -6.89
N ALA A 75 -10.99 5.51 -6.72
CA ALA A 75 -12.26 5.58 -7.46
C ALA A 75 -13.33 6.46 -6.80
N ALA A 76 -13.10 6.91 -5.56
CA ALA A 76 -14.03 7.82 -4.88
C ALA A 76 -13.90 9.22 -5.48
N GLU A 77 -15.02 9.76 -5.99
CA GLU A 77 -15.18 11.13 -6.50
C GLU A 77 -15.69 12.07 -5.41
#